data_AF-A0A9C8AI30-F1
#
_entry.id   AF-A0A9C8AI30-F1
#
_cell.length_a   1.000
_cell.length_b   1.000
_cell.length_c   1.000
_cell.angle_alpha   90.00
_cell.angle_beta   90.00
_cell.angle_gamma   90.00
#
_symmetry.space_group_name_H-M   'P 1'
#
loop_
_entity.id
_entity.type
_entity.pdbx_description
1 polymer ?
#
loop_
_entity_poly.entity_id
_entity_poly.type
_entity_poly.pdbx_seq_one_letter_code
_entity_poly.pdbx_strand_id
1 'polypeptide(L)'
;MGDVFEVAIPAAIALVGTIITVAIGYYQWRRKQDLASYGAFQSEKRAIYKELWRMLENVHIKLRVDTVSWDEFHVLLREVNSYILKHSLYLDEQDRILANRYLDSLWELKRLITRSGDEEAERDWCATRTIPPEVIERVQEIGYVQDEVSQIRKELIKRFRKAIGGDFLR
;
A
#
# COMPACT_ATOMS: atom_id res chain seq x y z
N MET A 1 -39.15 1.69 63.20
CA MET A 1 -38.99 2.19 61.81
C MET A 1 -37.65 2.90 61.56
N GLY A 2 -36.79 3.16 62.56
CA GLY A 2 -35.46 3.77 62.34
C GLY A 2 -34.44 2.82 61.70
N ASP A 3 -34.34 1.58 62.18
CA ASP A 3 -33.32 0.60 61.74
C ASP A 3 -33.39 0.22 60.25
N VAL A 4 -34.58 0.21 59.66
CA VAL A 4 -34.75 -0.19 58.25
C VAL A 4 -34.15 0.86 57.31
N PHE A 5 -34.23 2.14 57.67
CA PHE A 5 -33.64 3.23 56.87
C PHE A 5 -32.11 3.31 57.03
N GLU A 6 -31.59 3.01 58.23
CA GLU A 6 -30.13 2.97 58.47
C GLU A 6 -29.41 1.89 57.66
N VAL A 7 -30.08 0.77 57.36
CA VAL A 7 -29.49 -0.32 56.56
C VAL A 7 -29.83 -0.19 55.08
N ALA A 8 -31.03 0.28 54.74
CA ALA A 8 -31.48 0.38 53.34
C ALA A 8 -30.75 1.48 52.55
N ILE A 9 -30.41 2.62 53.18
CA ILE A 9 -29.74 3.73 52.50
C ILE A 9 -28.31 3.35 52.07
N PRO A 10 -27.44 2.79 52.95
CA PRO A 10 -26.11 2.32 52.55
C PRO A 10 -26.16 1.20 51.50
N ALA A 11 -27.12 0.28 51.62
CA ALA A 11 -27.30 -0.79 50.64
C ALA A 11 -27.71 -0.24 49.26
N ALA A 12 -28.59 0.76 49.22
CA ALA A 12 -28.97 1.44 47.97
C ALA A 12 -27.78 2.20 47.35
N ILE A 13 -26.97 2.88 48.16
CA ILE A 13 -25.77 3.58 47.69
C ILE A 13 -24.74 2.58 47.13
N ALA A 14 -24.51 1.47 47.82
CA ALA A 14 -23.60 0.42 47.35
C ALA A 14 -24.07 -0.21 46.04
N LEU A 15 -25.39 -0.42 45.89
CA LEU A 15 -25.98 -0.96 44.66
C LEU A 15 -25.85 0.02 43.50
N VAL A 16 -26.14 1.31 43.71
CA VAL A 16 -25.94 2.35 42.70
C VAL A 16 -24.47 2.47 42.30
N GLY A 17 -23.55 2.46 43.28
CA GLY A 17 -22.11 2.48 43.03
C GLY A 17 -21.66 1.30 42.16
N THR A 18 -22.16 0.09 42.47
CA THR A 18 -21.85 -1.12 41.69
C THR A 18 -22.37 -1.01 40.26
N ILE A 19 -23.59 -0.53 40.05
CA ILE A 19 -24.17 -0.32 38.71
C ILE A 19 -23.32 0.66 37.91
N ILE A 20 -22.91 1.78 38.52
CA ILE A 20 -22.05 2.79 37.86
C ILE A 20 -20.70 2.17 37.49
N THR A 21 -20.05 1.43 38.39
CA THR A 21 -18.76 0.78 38.09
C THR A 21 -18.88 -0.22 36.95
N VAL A 22 -19.93 -1.05 36.93
CA VAL A 22 -20.18 -2.01 35.85
C VAL A 22 -20.43 -1.28 34.52
N ALA A 23 -21.22 -0.21 34.53
CA ALA A 23 -21.49 0.59 33.32
C ALA A 23 -20.21 1.23 32.76
N ILE A 24 -19.35 1.80 33.62
CA ILE A 24 -18.07 2.38 33.21
C ILE A 24 -17.14 1.29 32.65
N GLY A 25 -17.05 0.14 33.32
CA GLY A 25 -16.24 -0.99 32.87
C GLY A 25 -16.66 -1.49 31.49
N TYR A 26 -17.96 -1.64 31.27
CA TYR A 26 -18.51 -2.03 29.96
C TYR A 26 -18.22 -1.00 28.87
N TYR A 27 -18.40 0.30 29.17
CA TYR A 27 -18.11 1.37 28.21
C TYR A 27 -16.62 1.41 27.83
N GLN A 28 -15.73 1.27 28.81
CA GLN A 28 -14.28 1.21 28.56
C GLN A 28 -13.89 -0.04 27.76
N TRP A 29 -14.49 -1.20 28.06
CA TRP A 29 -14.22 -2.44 27.33
C TRP A 29 -14.63 -2.32 25.86
N ARG A 30 -15.84 -1.83 25.59
CA ARG A 30 -16.33 -1.61 24.23
C ARG A 30 -15.45 -0.63 23.47
N ARG A 31 -15.08 0.49 24.09
CA ARG A 31 -14.16 1.48 23.48
C ARG A 31 -12.79 0.89 23.18
N LYS A 32 -12.24 0.03 24.05
CA LYS A 32 -10.97 -0.68 23.80
C LYS A 32 -11.10 -1.67 22.64
N GLN A 33 -12.23 -2.36 22.52
CA GLN A 33 -12.49 -3.30 21.44
C GLN A 33 -12.61 -2.59 20.08
N ASP A 34 -13.30 -1.45 20.03
CA ASP A 34 -13.39 -0.63 18.82
C ASP A 34 -12.02 -0.09 18.39
N LEU A 35 -11.23 0.42 19.36
CA LEU A 35 -9.86 0.88 19.11
C LEU A 35 -8.93 -0.25 18.64
N ALA A 36 -9.05 -1.44 19.25
CA ALA A 36 -8.27 -2.61 18.84
C ALA A 36 -8.64 -3.05 17.42
N SER A 37 -9.93 -3.04 17.07
CA SER A 37 -10.41 -3.41 15.73
C SER A 37 -9.94 -2.41 14.67
N TYR A 38 -10.02 -1.11 14.97
CA TYR A 38 -9.48 -0.07 14.10
C TYR A 38 -7.96 -0.19 13.95
N GLY A 39 -7.24 -0.43 15.05
CA GLY A 39 -5.79 -0.65 15.04
C GLY A 39 -5.38 -1.86 14.20
N ALA A 40 -6.10 -2.97 14.32
CA ALA A 40 -5.90 -4.17 13.51
C ALA A 40 -6.10 -3.88 12.02
N PHE A 41 -7.21 -3.23 11.64
CA PHE A 41 -7.47 -2.84 10.26
C PHE A 41 -6.37 -1.94 9.68
N GLN A 42 -5.93 -0.92 10.43
CA GLN A 42 -4.84 -0.04 9.99
C GLN A 42 -3.52 -0.79 9.85
N SER A 43 -3.20 -1.70 10.77
CA SER A 43 -1.99 -2.50 10.68
C SER A 43 -1.98 -3.40 9.44
N GLU A 44 -3.12 -3.99 9.10
CA GLU A 44 -3.29 -4.85 7.94
C GLU A 44 -3.25 -4.03 6.65
N LYS A 45 -3.92 -2.87 6.60
CA LYS A 45 -3.81 -1.92 5.48
C LYS A 45 -2.33 -1.59 5.21
N ARG A 46 -1.57 -1.22 6.24
CA ARG A 46 -0.14 -0.90 6.11
C ARG A 46 0.67 -2.07 5.57
N ALA A 47 0.42 -3.28 6.06
CA ALA A 47 1.09 -4.49 5.57
C ALA A 47 0.79 -4.73 4.09
N ILE A 48 -0.48 -4.56 3.70
CA ILE A 48 -0.93 -4.78 2.33
C ILE A 48 -0.25 -3.82 1.35
N TYR A 49 -0.19 -2.53 1.70
CA TYR A 49 0.50 -1.52 0.88
C TYR A 49 2.01 -1.76 0.78
N LYS A 50 2.66 -2.19 1.86
CA LYS A 50 4.09 -2.53 1.84
C LYS A 50 4.37 -3.71 0.93
N GLU A 51 3.54 -4.75 0.99
CA GLU A 51 3.74 -5.93 0.16
C GLU A 51 3.40 -5.63 -1.31
N LEU A 52 2.35 -4.85 -1.60
CA LEU A 52 2.07 -4.40 -2.97
C LEU A 52 3.26 -3.63 -3.55
N TRP A 53 3.85 -2.71 -2.78
CA TRP A 53 5.06 -1.99 -3.19
C TRP A 53 6.21 -2.94 -3.52
N ARG A 54 6.46 -3.91 -2.64
CA ARG A 54 7.52 -4.90 -2.81
C ARG A 54 7.30 -5.72 -4.09
N MET A 55 6.07 -6.13 -4.37
CA MET A 55 5.75 -6.86 -5.61
C MET A 55 6.03 -6.01 -6.85
N LEU A 56 5.60 -4.74 -6.86
CA LEU A 56 5.85 -3.82 -7.98
C LEU A 56 7.36 -3.60 -8.22
N GLU A 57 8.13 -3.37 -7.16
CA GLU A 57 9.59 -3.20 -7.28
C GLU A 57 10.29 -4.50 -7.72
N ASN A 58 9.81 -5.67 -7.27
CA ASN A 58 10.34 -6.94 -7.75
C ASN A 58 10.13 -7.11 -9.25
N VAL A 59 8.97 -6.72 -9.79
CA VAL A 59 8.72 -6.74 -11.24
C VAL A 59 9.67 -5.77 -11.96
N HIS A 60 9.81 -4.55 -11.46
CA HIS A 60 10.73 -3.57 -12.04
C HIS A 60 12.18 -4.06 -12.08
N ILE A 61 12.66 -4.64 -10.98
CA ILE A 61 14.01 -5.22 -10.91
C ILE A 61 14.13 -6.39 -11.89
N LYS A 62 13.15 -7.27 -11.95
CA LYS A 62 13.17 -8.43 -12.85
C LYS A 62 13.22 -8.00 -14.32
N LEU A 63 12.44 -6.99 -14.72
CA LEU A 63 12.48 -6.42 -16.08
C LEU A 63 13.80 -5.72 -16.41
N ARG A 64 14.55 -5.26 -15.40
CA ARG A 64 15.89 -4.69 -15.60
C ARG A 64 16.97 -5.75 -15.74
N VAL A 65 16.92 -6.81 -14.92
CA VAL A 65 18.01 -7.79 -14.84
C VAL A 65 17.86 -8.89 -15.88
N ASP A 66 16.62 -9.33 -16.13
CA ASP A 66 16.36 -10.50 -16.97
C ASP A 66 15.82 -10.10 -18.36
N THR A 67 16.07 -10.97 -19.34
CA THR A 67 15.36 -10.94 -20.61
C THR A 67 14.00 -11.63 -20.41
N VAL A 68 13.01 -10.84 -19.98
CA VAL A 68 11.66 -11.34 -19.68
C VAL A 68 10.82 -11.37 -20.96
N SER A 69 10.30 -12.54 -21.30
CA SER A 69 9.32 -12.72 -22.38
C SER A 69 7.95 -12.16 -22.01
N TRP A 70 7.08 -11.97 -23.01
CA TRP A 70 5.71 -11.49 -22.77
C TRP A 70 4.89 -12.43 -21.88
N ASP A 71 5.04 -13.74 -22.04
CA ASP A 71 4.33 -14.72 -21.22
C ASP A 71 4.78 -14.68 -19.76
N GLU A 72 6.08 -14.53 -19.51
CA GLU A 72 6.63 -14.37 -18.17
C GLU A 72 6.18 -13.06 -17.52
N PHE A 73 6.13 -11.96 -18.27
CA PHE A 73 5.58 -10.71 -17.77
C PHE A 73 4.10 -10.84 -17.42
N HIS A 74 3.31 -11.55 -18.23
CA HIS A 74 1.91 -11.83 -17.93
C HIS A 74 1.71 -12.64 -16.64
N VAL A 75 2.62 -13.56 -16.31
CA VAL A 75 2.59 -14.28 -15.04
C VAL A 75 2.81 -13.31 -13.87
N LEU A 76 3.80 -12.43 -13.97
CA LEU A 76 4.06 -11.41 -12.95
C LEU A 76 2.89 -10.44 -12.78
N LEU A 77 2.32 -9.97 -13.90
CA LEU A 77 1.16 -9.09 -13.91
C LEU A 77 -0.06 -9.77 -13.27
N ARG A 78 -0.27 -11.06 -13.54
CA ARG A 78 -1.36 -11.85 -12.93
C ARG A 78 -1.16 -11.98 -11.43
N GLU A 79 0.07 -12.17 -10.97
CA GLU A 79 0.39 -12.28 -9.54
C GLU A 79 0.03 -10.97 -8.81
N VAL A 80 0.48 -9.82 -9.33
CA VAL A 80 0.16 -8.50 -8.76
C VAL A 80 -1.34 -8.23 -8.80
N ASN A 81 -2.00 -8.50 -9.93
CA ASN A 81 -3.45 -8.30 -10.05
C ASN A 81 -4.25 -9.19 -9.10
N SER A 82 -3.84 -10.45 -8.93
CA SER A 82 -4.49 -11.37 -7.99
C SER A 82 -4.36 -10.84 -6.55
N TYR A 83 -3.19 -10.30 -6.21
CA TYR A 83 -2.97 -9.66 -4.91
C TYR A 83 -3.86 -8.44 -4.71
N ILE A 84 -3.94 -7.54 -5.71
CA ILE A 84 -4.81 -6.36 -5.69
C ILE A 84 -6.28 -6.76 -5.48
N LEU A 85 -6.77 -7.78 -6.19
CA LEU A 85 -8.15 -8.26 -6.08
C LEU A 85 -8.43 -8.84 -4.69
N LYS A 86 -7.53 -9.71 -4.20
CA LYS A 86 -7.64 -10.34 -2.89
C LYS A 86 -7.69 -9.32 -1.74
N HIS A 87 -7.01 -8.18 -1.92
CA HIS A 87 -6.88 -7.15 -0.89
C HIS A 87 -7.61 -5.84 -1.24
N SER A 88 -8.59 -5.90 -2.15
CA SER A 88 -9.35 -4.74 -2.65
C SER A 88 -10.03 -3.93 -1.55
N LEU A 89 -10.42 -4.55 -0.44
CA LEU A 89 -10.99 -3.87 0.73
C LEU A 89 -10.04 -2.85 1.37
N TYR A 90 -8.74 -3.09 1.27
CA TYR A 90 -7.71 -2.26 1.90
C TYR A 90 -7.10 -1.24 0.93
N LEU A 91 -7.26 -1.46 -0.38
CA LEU A 91 -6.61 -0.69 -1.45
C LEU A 91 -7.57 0.30 -2.10
N ASP A 92 -7.19 1.58 -2.08
CA ASP A 92 -7.97 2.63 -2.73
C ASP A 92 -7.98 2.42 -4.26
N GLU A 93 -9.12 2.66 -4.92
CA GLU A 93 -9.30 2.43 -6.38
C GLU A 93 -8.22 3.12 -7.22
N GLN A 94 -7.91 4.37 -6.88
CA GLN A 94 -6.87 5.14 -7.58
C GLN A 94 -5.49 4.51 -7.45
N ASP A 95 -5.18 3.88 -6.31
CA ASP A 95 -3.89 3.24 -6.08
C ASP A 95 -3.78 1.95 -6.89
N ARG A 96 -4.90 1.23 -7.08
CA ARG A 96 -5.00 0.05 -7.95
C ARG A 96 -4.76 0.42 -9.42
N ILE A 97 -5.42 1.47 -9.89
CA ILE A 97 -5.24 1.99 -11.25
C ILE A 97 -3.78 2.44 -11.46
N LEU A 98 -3.20 3.14 -10.49
CA LEU A 98 -1.83 3.64 -10.58
C LEU A 98 -0.80 2.51 -10.59
N ALA A 99 -1.02 1.44 -9.80
CA ALA A 99 -0.17 0.25 -9.80
C ALA A 99 -0.19 -0.47 -11.15
N ASN A 100 -1.36 -0.61 -11.78
CA ASN A 100 -1.47 -1.22 -13.11
C ASN A 100 -0.80 -0.36 -14.19
N ARG A 101 -1.06 0.94 -14.18
CA ARG A 101 -0.39 1.87 -15.11
C ARG A 101 1.12 1.83 -14.97
N TYR A 102 1.63 1.68 -13.75
CA TYR A 102 3.07 1.51 -13.51
C TYR A 102 3.63 0.27 -14.20
N LEU A 103 2.95 -0.88 -14.08
CA LEU A 103 3.38 -2.12 -14.72
C LEU A 103 3.31 -2.03 -16.24
N ASP A 104 2.27 -1.40 -16.79
CA ASP A 104 2.12 -1.19 -18.22
C ASP A 104 3.25 -0.29 -18.78
N SER A 105 3.53 0.85 -18.13
CA SER A 105 4.62 1.74 -18.54
C SER A 105 6.00 1.07 -18.38
N LEU A 106 6.19 0.21 -17.37
CA LEU A 106 7.44 -0.55 -17.21
C LEU A 106 7.66 -1.56 -18.34
N TRP A 107 6.60 -2.27 -18.72
CA TRP A 107 6.67 -3.19 -19.85
C TRP A 107 6.96 -2.45 -21.15
N GLU A 108 6.27 -1.33 -21.37
CA GLU A 108 6.48 -0.52 -22.57
C GLU A 108 7.92 0.00 -22.65
N LEU A 109 8.48 0.43 -21.52
CA LEU A 109 9.87 0.87 -21.44
C LEU A 109 10.84 -0.26 -21.80
N LYS A 110 10.66 -1.46 -21.23
CA LYS A 110 11.50 -2.62 -21.57
C LYS A 110 11.37 -2.99 -23.05
N ARG A 111 10.15 -2.94 -23.60
CA ARG A 111 9.88 -3.23 -25.01
C ARG A 111 10.60 -2.25 -25.92
N LEU A 112 10.54 -0.96 -25.64
CA LEU A 112 11.20 0.07 -26.43
C LEU A 112 12.74 -0.04 -26.37
N ILE A 113 13.29 -0.30 -25.19
CA ILE A 113 14.74 -0.52 -25.01
C ILE A 113 15.19 -1.77 -25.75
N THR A 114 14.44 -2.87 -25.68
CA THR A 114 14.79 -4.10 -26.40
C THR A 114 14.68 -3.91 -27.92
N ARG A 115 13.69 -3.13 -28.38
CA ARG A 115 13.45 -2.88 -29.81
C ARG A 115 14.45 -1.89 -30.42
N SER A 116 15.05 -1.00 -29.62
CA SER A 116 16.04 -0.05 -30.14
C SER A 116 17.29 -0.76 -30.68
N GLY A 117 17.59 -1.97 -30.18
CA GLY A 117 18.79 -2.74 -30.54
C GLY A 117 20.08 -2.05 -30.08
N ASP A 118 19.97 -1.06 -29.20
CA ASP A 118 21.11 -0.28 -28.69
C ASP A 118 21.69 -0.97 -27.46
N GLU A 119 22.85 -1.62 -27.64
CA GLU A 119 23.55 -2.33 -26.57
C GLU A 119 24.01 -1.41 -25.42
N GLU A 120 24.18 -0.11 -25.66
CA GLU A 120 24.51 0.88 -24.62
C GLU A 120 23.25 1.19 -23.79
N ALA A 121 22.13 1.44 -24.46
CA ALA A 121 20.84 1.64 -23.80
C ALA A 121 20.43 0.44 -22.94
N GLU A 122 20.60 -0.78 -23.46
CA GLU A 122 20.30 -2.01 -22.72
C GLU A 122 21.24 -2.18 -21.52
N ARG A 123 22.56 -1.96 -21.70
CA ARG A 123 23.53 -2.02 -20.60
C ARG A 123 23.24 -1.00 -19.51
N ASP A 124 22.92 0.24 -19.85
CA ASP A 124 22.67 1.28 -18.85
C ASP A 124 21.35 1.07 -18.10
N TRP A 125 20.32 0.59 -18.80
CA TRP A 125 19.06 0.16 -18.19
C TRP A 125 19.28 -0.95 -17.15
N CYS A 126 20.07 -1.97 -17.51
CA CYS A 126 20.47 -3.08 -16.64
C CYS A 126 21.36 -2.62 -15.48
N ALA A 127 22.27 -1.68 -15.71
CA ALA A 127 23.27 -1.21 -14.74
C ALA A 127 22.73 -0.23 -13.67
N THR A 128 21.41 -0.05 -13.56
CA THR A 128 20.73 0.89 -12.63
C THR A 128 21.04 2.38 -12.86
N ARG A 129 21.66 2.74 -13.98
CA ARG A 129 21.87 4.14 -14.32
C ARG A 129 20.57 4.72 -14.89
N THR A 130 20.36 6.01 -14.64
CA THR A 130 19.47 6.82 -15.46
C THR A 130 19.92 6.62 -16.91
N ILE A 131 19.01 6.25 -17.81
CA ILE A 131 19.33 6.08 -19.24
C ILE A 131 20.07 7.34 -19.71
N PRO A 132 21.21 7.24 -20.40
CA PRO A 132 21.98 8.41 -20.80
C PRO A 132 21.15 9.38 -21.63
N PRO A 133 21.35 10.71 -21.45
CA PRO A 133 20.67 11.72 -22.24
C PRO A 133 20.83 11.51 -23.75
N GLU A 134 21.98 11.00 -24.22
CA GLU A 134 22.21 10.78 -25.66
C GLU A 134 21.31 9.69 -26.26
N VAL A 135 20.92 8.69 -25.47
CA VAL A 135 19.99 7.62 -25.88
C VAL A 135 18.55 8.13 -25.83
N ILE A 136 18.21 8.93 -24.82
CA ILE A 136 16.93 9.63 -24.69
C ILE A 136 16.69 10.56 -25.90
N GLU A 137 17.73 11.26 -26.36
CA GLU A 137 17.67 12.13 -27.53
C GLU A 137 17.50 11.38 -28.85
N ARG A 138 18.09 10.18 -28.98
CA ARG A 138 17.98 9.33 -30.19
C ARG A 138 16.61 8.66 -30.33
N VAL A 139 15.94 8.37 -29.22
CA VAL A 139 14.59 7.77 -29.21
C VAL A 139 13.71 8.55 -28.24
N GLN A 140 13.16 9.68 -28.70
CA GLN A 140 12.29 10.56 -27.90
C GLN A 140 11.18 9.80 -27.14
N GLU A 141 10.70 8.69 -27.71
CA GLU A 141 9.69 7.81 -27.12
C GLU A 141 10.20 7.08 -25.85
N ILE A 142 11.48 6.67 -25.80
CA ILE A 142 12.10 6.07 -24.60
C ILE A 142 12.15 7.09 -23.46
N GLY A 143 12.56 8.33 -23.77
CA GLY A 143 12.59 9.42 -22.79
C GLY A 143 11.22 9.68 -22.16
N TYR A 144 10.19 9.78 -23.00
CA TYR A 144 8.82 10.01 -22.54
C TYR A 144 8.33 8.90 -21.60
N VAL A 145 8.53 7.64 -21.99
CA VAL A 145 8.07 6.50 -21.18
C VAL A 145 8.89 6.37 -19.88
N GLN A 146 10.20 6.65 -19.92
CA GLN A 146 11.03 6.67 -18.71
C GLN A 146 10.58 7.75 -17.72
N ASP A 147 10.25 8.94 -18.22
CA ASP A 147 9.72 10.02 -17.40
C ASP A 147 8.36 9.64 -16.82
N GLU A 148 7.49 9.02 -17.61
CA GLU A 148 6.20 8.52 -17.15
C GLU A 148 6.38 7.49 -16.02
N VAL A 149 7.21 6.46 -16.21
CA VAL A 149 7.54 5.46 -15.19
C VAL A 149 8.06 6.13 -13.92
N SER A 150 8.93 7.14 -14.06
CA SER A 150 9.52 7.87 -12.94
C SER A 150 8.49 8.71 -12.19
N GLN A 151 7.57 9.37 -12.90
CA GLN A 151 6.48 10.15 -12.31
C GLN A 151 5.49 9.25 -11.57
N ILE A 152 5.06 8.15 -12.20
CA ILE A 152 4.15 7.17 -11.59
C ILE A 152 4.79 6.59 -10.33
N ARG A 153 6.08 6.21 -10.39
CA ARG A 153 6.81 5.70 -9.22
C ARG A 153 6.84 6.70 -8.07
N LYS A 154 7.11 7.98 -8.35
CA LYS A 154 7.09 9.05 -7.33
C LYS A 154 5.70 9.18 -6.68
N GLU A 155 4.64 9.13 -7.49
CA GLU A 155 3.26 9.24 -6.99
C GLU A 155 2.84 8.00 -6.18
N LEU A 156 3.21 6.79 -6.62
CA LEU A 156 3.02 5.55 -5.86
C LEU A 156 3.71 5.63 -4.48
N ILE A 157 4.97 6.04 -4.44
CA ILE A 157 5.72 6.19 -3.18
C ILE A 157 5.02 7.18 -2.25
N LYS A 158 4.57 8.32 -2.78
CA LYS A 158 3.87 9.35 -2.00
C LYS A 158 2.56 8.80 -1.41
N ARG A 159 1.74 8.15 -2.23
CA ARG A 159 0.44 7.58 -1.82
C ARG A 159 0.62 6.44 -0.84
N PHE A 160 1.55 5.54 -1.11
CA PHE A 160 1.81 4.39 -0.24
C PHE A 160 2.42 4.84 1.09
N ARG A 161 3.31 5.84 1.11
CA ARG A 161 3.77 6.45 2.37
C ARG A 161 2.63 7.06 3.16
N LYS A 162 1.68 7.72 2.51
CA LYS A 162 0.48 8.25 3.18
C LYS A 162 -0.37 7.13 3.78
N ALA A 163 -0.64 6.08 3.01
CA ALA A 163 -1.38 4.91 3.46
C ALA A 163 -0.66 4.16 4.60
N ILE A 164 0.68 4.11 4.56
CA ILE A 164 1.51 3.44 5.57
C ILE A 164 1.66 4.26 6.84
N GLY A 165 1.91 5.57 6.71
CA GLY A 165 2.10 6.49 7.84
C GLY A 165 0.82 6.77 8.61
N GLY A 166 -0.34 6.60 7.96
CA GLY A 166 -1.58 7.23 8.39
C GLY A 166 -1.50 8.75 8.19
N ASP A 167 -2.64 9.42 8.10
CA ASP A 167 -2.71 10.88 8.19
C ASP A 167 -2.11 11.35 9.53
N PHE A 168 -0.79 11.53 9.58
CA PHE A 168 -0.06 12.11 10.72
C PHE A 168 -0.16 13.64 10.75
N LEU A 169 -1.08 14.21 9.97
CA LEU A 169 -1.43 15.62 9.94
C LEU A 169 -2.96 15.74 9.93
N ARG A 170 -3.56 15.54 11.10
CA ARG A 170 -4.78 16.24 11.50
C ARG A 170 -4.47 16.98 12.79
#